data_AF-A0A7S4K0N7-F1
#
_entry.id   AF-A0A7S4K0N7-F1
#
_cell.length_a   1.000
_cell.length_b   1.000
_cell.length_c   1.000
_cell.angle_alpha   90.00
_cell.angle_beta   90.00
_cell.angle_gamma   90.00
#
_symmetry.space_group_name_H-M   'P 1'
#
loop_
_entity.id
_entity.type
_entity.pdbx_description
1 polymer ?
#
loop_
_entity_poly.entity_id
_entity_poly.type
_entity_poly.pdbx_seq_one_letter_code
_entity_poly.pdbx_strand_id
1 'polypeptide(L)'
;VYVSSGAEGGDGSESSPFGDLQSAFAAARSGDTIACEPGHYPSTNNVGLELRHDLLEVTLLPTTSEKFVKIDLSDNGKNPFLTADIDNFMVVISSFKFSGQPQGNIIQASGSGDLTISNCEFEK
;
A
#
# COMPACT_ATOMS: atom_id res chain seq x y z
N VAL A 1 0.39 6.12 10.53
CA VAL A 1 -0.34 4.83 10.64
C VAL A 1 0.64 3.70 10.41
N TYR A 2 0.69 2.70 11.29
CA TYR A 2 1.60 1.55 11.20
C TYR A 2 0.86 0.28 10.78
N VAL A 3 1.51 -0.53 9.93
CA VAL A 3 1.00 -1.82 9.46
C VAL A 3 2.08 -2.87 9.61
N SER A 4 1.72 -4.03 10.15
CA SER A 4 2.60 -5.19 10.26
C SER A 4 1.86 -6.45 9.82
N SER A 5 2.46 -7.18 8.87
CA SER A 5 1.86 -8.41 8.38
C SER A 5 1.77 -9.45 9.51
N GLY A 6 0.57 -10.00 9.71
CA GLY A 6 0.31 -10.99 10.75
C GLY A 6 -0.01 -10.42 12.13
N ALA A 7 -0.10 -9.10 12.29
CA ALA A 7 -0.69 -8.51 13.48
C ALA A 7 -2.18 -8.92 13.57
N GLU A 8 -2.68 -9.20 14.78
CA GLU A 8 -4.09 -9.59 15.02
C GLU A 8 -5.09 -8.43 14.84
N GLY A 9 -4.60 -7.27 14.41
CA GLY A 9 -5.32 -6.00 14.39
C GLY A 9 -4.87 -5.07 15.52
N GLY A 10 -5.27 -3.82 15.43
CA GLY A 10 -4.82 -2.76 16.32
C GLY A 10 -5.47 -1.42 15.98
N ASP A 11 -4.93 -0.34 16.55
CA ASP A 11 -5.39 1.03 16.31
C ASP A 11 -4.53 1.79 15.29
N GLY A 12 -3.49 1.15 14.75
CA GLY A 12 -2.58 1.75 13.78
C GLY A 12 -1.45 2.56 14.41
N SER A 13 -1.29 2.51 15.73
CA SER A 13 -0.09 2.99 16.44
C SER A 13 1.09 2.02 16.26
N GLU A 14 2.32 2.48 16.51
CA GLU A 14 3.51 1.63 16.44
C GLU A 14 3.45 0.44 17.41
N SER A 15 2.85 0.63 18.60
CA SER A 15 2.65 -0.43 19.60
C SER A 15 1.49 -1.38 19.30
N SER A 16 0.57 -1.00 18.41
CA SER A 16 -0.60 -1.79 18.03
C SER A 16 -0.93 -1.55 16.55
N PRO A 17 -0.07 -2.05 15.63
CA PRO A 17 -0.23 -1.80 14.20
C PRO A 17 -1.46 -2.51 13.64
N PHE A 18 -1.94 -2.03 12.49
CA PHE A 18 -2.92 -2.77 11.71
C PHE A 18 -2.31 -4.05 11.11
N GLY A 19 -3.13 -5.08 10.94
CA GLY A 19 -2.73 -6.35 10.30
C GLY A 19 -2.77 -6.32 8.76
N ASP A 20 -3.44 -5.33 8.18
CA ASP A 20 -3.64 -5.21 6.73
C ASP A 20 -3.67 -3.75 6.25
N LEU A 21 -3.40 -3.57 4.95
CA LEU A 21 -3.36 -2.27 4.30
C LEU A 21 -4.74 -1.64 4.17
N GLN A 22 -5.82 -2.41 3.98
CA GLN A 22 -7.18 -1.86 3.91
C GLN A 22 -7.56 -1.11 5.18
N SER A 23 -7.28 -1.68 6.35
CA SER A 23 -7.52 -1.06 7.66
C SER A 23 -6.71 0.22 7.83
N ALA A 24 -5.44 0.18 7.41
CA ALA A 24 -4.56 1.34 7.46
C ALA A 24 -5.03 2.47 6.55
N PHE A 25 -5.43 2.15 5.31
CA PHE A 25 -5.98 3.11 4.35
C PHE A 25 -7.30 3.70 4.84
N ALA A 26 -8.15 2.89 5.48
CA ALA A 26 -9.42 3.36 6.04
C ALA A 26 -9.23 4.30 7.25
N ALA A 27 -8.18 4.09 8.05
CA ALA A 27 -7.89 4.91 9.23
C ALA A 27 -7.08 6.18 8.91
N ALA A 28 -6.31 6.17 7.83
CA ALA A 28 -5.41 7.27 7.47
C ALA A 28 -6.17 8.53 7.06
N ARG A 29 -5.61 9.68 7.44
CA ARG A 29 -6.15 11.01 7.17
C ARG A 29 -5.19 11.81 6.28
N SER A 30 -5.69 12.98 5.86
CA SER A 30 -4.90 13.98 5.17
C SER A 30 -3.55 14.25 5.84
N GLY A 31 -2.44 14.03 5.13
CA GLY A 31 -1.08 14.25 5.59
C GLY A 31 -0.48 13.10 6.41
N ASP A 32 -1.23 12.01 6.63
CA ASP A 32 -0.69 10.84 7.32
C ASP A 32 0.23 10.03 6.41
N THR A 33 1.28 9.47 7.01
CA THR A 33 2.10 8.41 6.41
C THR A 33 1.61 7.04 6.87
N ILE A 34 1.44 6.10 5.92
CA ILE A 34 1.25 4.67 6.21
C ILE A 34 2.62 3.99 6.17
N ALA A 35 3.18 3.68 7.34
CA ALA A 35 4.44 2.94 7.49
C ALA A 35 4.15 1.43 7.55
N CYS A 36 4.80 0.66 6.67
CA CYS A 36 4.60 -0.78 6.58
C CYS A 36 5.86 -1.53 6.98
N GLU A 37 5.76 -2.36 8.00
CA GLU A 37 6.87 -3.22 8.38
C GLU A 37 7.20 -4.18 7.23
N PRO A 38 8.50 -4.46 7.00
CA PRO A 38 8.89 -5.42 6.00
C PRO A 38 8.33 -6.80 6.30
N GLY A 39 7.68 -7.39 5.32
CA GLY A 39 6.97 -8.64 5.49
C GLY A 39 6.30 -9.07 4.19
N HIS A 40 5.67 -10.23 4.23
CA HIS A 40 4.83 -10.73 3.15
C HIS A 40 3.38 -10.42 3.45
N TYR A 41 2.73 -9.64 2.59
CA TYR A 41 1.33 -9.26 2.70
C TYR A 41 0.56 -10.04 1.63
N PRO A 42 -0.28 -11.02 2.04
CA PRO A 42 -1.08 -11.79 1.10
C PRO A 42 -2.16 -10.89 0.48
N SER A 43 -2.68 -11.28 -0.69
CA SER A 43 -3.68 -10.49 -1.42
C SER A 43 -4.90 -10.08 -0.56
N THR A 44 -5.40 -10.98 0.30
CA THR A 44 -6.52 -10.73 1.20
C THR A 44 -6.30 -9.45 2.03
N ASN A 45 -7.20 -8.48 1.87
CA ASN A 45 -7.18 -7.16 2.52
C ASN A 45 -5.94 -6.27 2.24
N ASN A 46 -5.06 -6.66 1.31
CA ASN A 46 -3.87 -5.88 0.94
C ASN A 46 -3.86 -5.46 -0.54
N VAL A 47 -4.93 -5.75 -1.28
CA VAL A 47 -5.16 -5.33 -2.67
C VAL A 47 -6.55 -4.70 -2.82
N GLY A 48 -6.82 -4.11 -3.99
CA GLY A 48 -8.07 -3.39 -4.23
C GLY A 48 -8.19 -2.14 -3.37
N LEU A 49 -7.06 -1.53 -3.00
CA LEU A 49 -7.04 -0.32 -2.18
C LEU A 49 -7.58 0.83 -3.03
N GLU A 50 -8.57 1.56 -2.52
CA GLU A 50 -9.17 2.70 -3.20
C GLU A 50 -8.81 4.00 -2.48
N LEU A 51 -8.03 4.86 -3.13
CA LEU A 51 -7.80 6.23 -2.68
C LEU A 51 -8.86 7.14 -3.31
N ARG A 52 -9.77 7.62 -2.46
CA ARG A 52 -10.91 8.47 -2.83
C ARG A 52 -11.00 9.76 -2.00
N HIS A 53 -9.97 10.10 -1.23
CA HIS A 53 -10.00 11.23 -0.30
C HIS A 53 -8.77 12.12 -0.40
N ASP A 54 -8.96 13.37 0.06
CA ASP A 54 -8.25 14.54 -0.42
C ASP A 54 -6.73 14.59 -0.24
N LEU A 55 -6.03 13.84 0.63
CA LEU A 55 -4.63 14.19 0.94
C LEU A 55 -3.78 13.05 1.56
N LEU A 56 -3.72 11.84 0.98
CA LEU A 56 -2.86 10.79 1.57
C LEU A 56 -1.44 10.76 1.00
N GLU A 57 -0.43 11.09 1.82
CA GLU A 57 0.97 10.79 1.51
C GLU A 57 1.30 9.35 1.93
N VAL A 58 1.15 8.39 1.02
CA VAL A 58 1.40 6.96 1.29
C VAL A 58 2.89 6.64 1.32
N THR A 59 3.66 7.12 2.29
CA THR A 59 5.09 6.75 2.36
C THR A 59 5.27 5.39 3.03
N LEU A 60 5.17 4.34 2.23
CA LEU A 60 5.40 2.97 2.68
C LEU A 60 6.90 2.72 2.80
N LEU A 61 7.43 2.70 4.03
CA LEU A 61 8.86 2.54 4.29
C LEU A 61 9.15 1.21 4.98
N PRO A 62 10.15 0.45 4.54
CA PRO A 62 10.64 -0.67 5.31
C PRO A 62 11.37 -0.18 6.56
N THR A 63 11.09 -0.78 7.72
CA THR A 63 11.78 -0.48 9.00
C THR A 63 13.26 -0.89 9.03
N THR A 64 13.75 -1.52 7.96
CA THR A 64 15.16 -1.94 7.80
C THR A 64 15.64 -1.75 6.36
N SER A 65 16.93 -1.49 6.18
CA SER A 65 17.57 -1.18 4.88
C SER A 65 17.60 -2.33 3.86
N GLU A 66 17.12 -3.53 4.22
CA GLU A 66 17.31 -4.75 3.41
C GLU A 66 16.03 -5.54 3.13
N LYS A 67 14.87 -5.09 3.60
CA LYS A 67 13.64 -5.90 3.51
C LYS A 67 12.55 -5.11 2.80
N PHE A 68 12.21 -5.50 1.58
CA PHE A 68 11.03 -4.99 0.87
C PHE A 68 9.74 -5.35 1.63
N VAL A 69 8.73 -4.50 1.52
CA VAL A 69 7.35 -4.91 1.74
C VAL A 69 6.91 -5.69 0.51
N LYS A 70 6.62 -6.99 0.67
CA LYS A 70 6.24 -7.87 -0.42
C LYS A 70 4.72 -7.99 -0.49
N ILE A 71 4.13 -7.51 -1.58
CA ILE A 71 2.70 -7.65 -1.84
C ILE A 71 2.49 -8.82 -2.81
N ASP A 72 1.73 -9.82 -2.38
CA ASP A 72 1.32 -10.93 -3.22
C ASP A 72 0.05 -10.60 -4.00
N LEU A 73 0.18 -10.58 -5.32
CA LEU A 73 -0.91 -10.30 -6.26
C LEU A 73 -1.48 -11.58 -6.88
N SER A 74 -0.98 -12.77 -6.53
CA SER A 74 -1.32 -14.04 -7.20
C SER A 74 -2.81 -14.38 -7.12
N ASP A 75 -3.47 -13.99 -6.05
CA ASP A 75 -4.90 -14.22 -5.82
C ASP A 75 -5.74 -12.92 -5.92
N ASN A 76 -5.21 -11.85 -6.54
CA ASN A 76 -5.92 -10.56 -6.63
C ASN A 76 -7.07 -10.52 -7.66
N GLY A 77 -7.24 -11.59 -8.44
CA GLY A 77 -8.19 -11.64 -9.56
C GLY A 77 -7.87 -10.57 -10.60
N LYS A 78 -8.80 -9.63 -10.81
CA LYS A 78 -8.64 -8.47 -11.71
C LYS A 78 -8.39 -7.15 -10.97
N ASN A 79 -8.36 -7.17 -9.64
CA ASN A 79 -8.26 -5.95 -8.85
C ASN A 79 -6.80 -5.48 -8.83
N PRO A 80 -6.53 -4.21 -9.18
CA PRO A 80 -5.20 -3.65 -8.95
C PRO A 80 -4.87 -3.66 -7.46
N PHE A 81 -3.58 -3.65 -7.13
CA PHE A 81 -3.14 -3.34 -5.77
C PHE A 81 -3.75 -2.01 -5.30
N LEU A 82 -3.66 -0.99 -6.15
CA LEU A 82 -4.13 0.36 -5.86
C LEU A 82 -4.94 0.92 -7.03
N THR A 83 -6.12 1.46 -6.72
CA THR A 83 -6.85 2.41 -7.57
C THR A 83 -6.85 3.76 -6.89
N ALA A 84 -6.36 4.80 -7.57
CA ALA A 84 -6.28 6.15 -7.02
C ALA A 84 -6.83 7.19 -7.99
N ASP A 85 -7.79 7.98 -7.54
CA ASP A 85 -8.16 9.23 -8.22
C ASP A 85 -7.36 10.36 -7.58
N ILE A 86 -6.27 10.78 -8.20
CA ILE A 86 -5.23 11.67 -7.65
C ILE A 86 -5.45 13.15 -7.96
N ASP A 87 -6.68 13.58 -8.24
CA ASP A 87 -6.96 15.01 -8.46
C ASP A 87 -6.60 15.86 -7.23
N ASN A 88 -5.69 16.84 -7.44
CA ASN A 88 -5.19 17.76 -6.41
C ASN A 88 -4.40 17.12 -5.25
N PHE A 89 -3.92 15.88 -5.35
CA PHE A 89 -3.03 15.30 -4.34
C PHE A 89 -1.90 14.44 -4.91
N MET A 90 -0.92 14.16 -4.06
CA MET A 90 0.25 13.36 -4.39
C MET A 90 0.16 11.98 -3.75
N VAL A 91 0.44 10.94 -4.53
CA VAL A 91 0.66 9.58 -4.05
C VAL A 91 2.12 9.23 -4.24
N VAL A 92 2.78 8.79 -3.17
CA VAL A 92 4.13 8.22 -3.22
C VAL A 92 4.03 6.73 -2.93
N ILE A 93 4.81 5.91 -3.61
CA ILE A 93 4.97 4.48 -3.31
C ILE A 93 6.47 4.20 -3.41
N SER A 94 7.06 3.73 -2.32
CA SER A 94 8.51 3.50 -2.24
C SER A 94 8.84 2.12 -1.72
N SER A 95 9.87 1.47 -2.25
CA SER A 95 10.47 0.26 -1.65
C SER A 95 9.52 -0.95 -1.52
N PHE A 96 8.61 -1.12 -2.48
CA PHE A 96 7.67 -2.25 -2.54
C PHE A 96 8.12 -3.29 -3.55
N LYS A 97 7.96 -4.56 -3.21
CA LYS A 97 8.08 -5.67 -4.15
C LYS A 97 6.70 -6.23 -4.43
N PHE A 98 6.24 -6.11 -5.66
CA PHE A 98 5.01 -6.72 -6.15
C PHE A 98 5.36 -8.04 -6.81
N SER A 99 4.77 -9.14 -6.35
CA SER A 99 4.99 -10.48 -6.88
C SER A 99 3.68 -11.15 -7.26
N GLY A 100 3.71 -12.06 -8.22
CA GLY A 100 2.54 -12.80 -8.69
C GLY A 100 2.14 -12.42 -10.12
N GLN A 101 1.11 -13.09 -10.63
CA GLN A 101 0.61 -12.91 -12.00
C GLN A 101 -0.74 -12.17 -11.99
N PRO A 102 -0.78 -10.84 -11.74
CA PRO A 102 -2.03 -10.10 -11.73
C PRO A 102 -2.68 -10.17 -13.12
N GLN A 103 -3.99 -10.37 -13.19
CA GLN A 103 -4.72 -10.44 -14.47
C GLN A 103 -5.04 -9.04 -15.06
N GLY A 104 -4.39 -7.99 -14.56
CA GLY A 104 -4.68 -6.59 -14.90
C GLY A 104 -3.58 -5.64 -14.46
N ASN A 105 -3.93 -4.36 -14.30
CA ASN A 105 -3.00 -3.34 -13.83
C ASN A 105 -2.60 -3.64 -12.37
N ILE A 106 -1.35 -3.34 -12.00
CA ILE A 106 -0.92 -3.39 -10.59
C ILE A 106 -1.37 -2.12 -9.88
N ILE A 107 -1.12 -0.96 -10.49
CA ILE A 107 -1.57 0.34 -10.01
C ILE A 107 -2.38 0.99 -11.13
N GLN A 108 -3.55 1.51 -10.78
CA GLN A 108 -4.38 2.32 -11.67
C GLN A 108 -4.56 3.70 -11.02
N ALA A 109 -4.06 4.74 -11.67
CA ALA A 109 -4.23 6.12 -11.23
C ALA A 109 -4.88 6.97 -12.32
N SER A 110 -5.72 7.93 -11.92
CA SER A 110 -6.39 8.91 -12.79
C SER A 110 -6.38 10.29 -12.13
N GLY A 111 -6.55 11.36 -12.90
CA GLY A 111 -6.57 12.73 -12.36
C GLY A 111 -5.34 13.53 -12.73
N SER A 112 -5.17 14.69 -12.10
CA SER A 112 -4.20 15.74 -12.44
C SER A 112 -3.06 15.93 -11.44
N GLY A 113 -3.07 15.21 -10.32
CA GLY A 113 -1.98 15.23 -9.34
C GLY A 113 -0.79 14.33 -9.69
N ASP A 114 0.08 14.13 -8.71
CA ASP A 114 1.37 13.46 -8.90
C ASP A 114 1.35 12.03 -8.34
N LEU A 115 1.75 11.05 -9.15
CA LEU A 115 2.06 9.69 -8.70
C LEU A 115 3.57 9.45 -8.80
N THR A 116 4.23 9.24 -7.67
CA THR A 116 5.64 8.88 -7.59
C THR A 116 5.80 7.41 -7.19
N ILE A 117 6.48 6.63 -8.02
CA ILE A 117 6.87 5.25 -7.71
C ILE A 117 8.39 5.18 -7.73
N SER A 118 9.01 4.80 -6.62
CA SER A 118 10.46 4.79 -6.46
C SER A 118 10.96 3.53 -5.77
N ASN A 119 12.09 2.98 -6.21
CA ASN A 119 12.69 1.78 -5.60
C ASN A 119 11.73 0.57 -5.47
N CYS A 120 10.72 0.47 -6.32
CA CYS A 120 9.81 -0.66 -6.35
C CYS A 120 10.28 -1.72 -7.35
N GLU A 121 10.03 -2.99 -7.03
CA GLU A 121 10.30 -4.14 -7.87
C GLU A 121 9.00 -4.82 -8.29
N PHE A 122 8.90 -5.20 -9.56
CA PHE A 122 7.74 -5.87 -10.14
C PHE A 122 8.19 -7.22 -10.70
N GLU A 123 7.95 -8.27 -9.93
CA GLU A 123 8.28 -9.65 -10.29
C GLU A 123 7.07 -10.32 -10.95
N LYS A 124 7.36 -11.20 -11.90
CA LYS A 124 6.39 -12.10 -12.51
C LYS A 124 6.22 -13.34 -11.63
#